data_AF-S0AQ90-F1
#
_entry.id   AF-S0AQ90-F1
#
_cell.length_a   1.000
_cell.length_b   1.000
_cell.length_c   1.000
_cell.angle_alpha   90.00
_cell.angle_beta   90.00
_cell.angle_gamma   90.00
#
_symmetry.space_group_name_H-M   'P 1'
#
loop_
_entity.id
_entity.type
_entity.pdbx_description
1 polymer ?
#
loop_
_entity_poly.entity_id
_entity_poly.type
_entity_poly.pdbx_seq_one_letter_code
_entity_poly.pdbx_strand_id
1 'polypeptide(L)'
;MKSKKLMAVIVAIIIIAVIAGGSYYAYHYETTGTMKVSAADTSTGLTGVMDVNVTFSSIALHSVNASSNSTGWTNYSLHDKTVNILNLNASNAAFLSNLSVHAGSYNKMKIYIKSVTVYINSSLQGIYSLNSTVSLHLAHNFATIVLVHPVTVSAHSTTSIVTDLALANNIHLSTKTFNISATVDVVS
;
A
#
# COMPACT_ATOMS: atom_id res chain seq x y z
N MET A 1 -30.61 0.51 49.34
CA MET A 1 -30.84 -0.50 48.28
C MET A 1 -30.53 -0.05 46.86
N LYS A 2 -30.58 1.25 46.51
CA LYS A 2 -30.32 1.73 45.12
C LYS A 2 -28.85 1.64 44.68
N SER A 3 -27.88 1.79 45.58
CA SER A 3 -26.44 1.78 45.26
C SER A 3 -25.89 0.40 44.87
N LYS A 4 -26.36 -0.68 45.51
CA LYS A 4 -25.90 -2.05 45.23
C LYS A 4 -26.36 -2.56 43.85
N LYS A 5 -27.56 -2.16 43.40
CA LYS A 5 -28.06 -2.48 42.05
C LYS A 5 -27.30 -1.73 40.96
N LEU A 6 -26.95 -0.46 41.20
CA LEU A 6 -26.13 0.33 40.27
C LEU A 6 -24.71 -0.27 40.13
N MET A 7 -24.09 -0.67 41.25
CA MET A 7 -22.76 -1.30 41.23
C MET A 7 -22.76 -2.63 40.46
N ALA A 8 -23.80 -3.46 40.64
CA ALA A 8 -23.94 -4.72 39.92
C ALA A 8 -24.09 -4.54 38.40
N VAL A 9 -24.82 -3.51 37.97
CA VAL A 9 -24.97 -3.17 36.55
C VAL A 9 -23.64 -2.70 35.94
N ILE A 10 -22.89 -1.85 36.66
CA ILE A 10 -21.58 -1.36 36.19
C ILE A 10 -20.60 -2.52 36.03
N VAL A 11 -20.53 -3.44 37.01
CA VAL A 11 -19.67 -4.62 36.95
C VAL A 11 -20.04 -5.54 35.78
N ALA A 12 -21.34 -5.76 35.55
CA ALA A 12 -21.79 -6.57 34.42
C ALA A 12 -21.40 -5.96 33.06
N ILE A 13 -21.52 -4.64 32.91
CA ILE A 13 -21.12 -3.92 31.68
C ILE A 13 -19.61 -4.02 31.45
N ILE A 14 -18.80 -3.86 32.51
CA ILE A 14 -17.34 -3.98 32.42
C ILE A 14 -16.95 -5.40 32.01
N ILE A 15 -17.57 -6.43 32.60
CA ILE A 15 -17.30 -7.83 32.24
C ILE A 15 -17.64 -8.10 30.78
N ILE A 16 -18.79 -7.62 30.30
CA ILE A 16 -19.18 -7.77 28.90
C ILE A 16 -18.22 -7.03 27.97
N ALA A 17 -17.79 -5.81 28.32
CA ALA A 17 -16.83 -5.04 27.53
C ALA A 17 -15.44 -5.72 27.49
N VAL A 18 -15.00 -6.32 28.60
CA VAL A 18 -13.73 -7.06 28.68
C VAL A 18 -13.81 -8.37 27.91
N ILE A 19 -14.92 -9.12 27.98
CA ILE A 19 -15.11 -10.35 27.21
C ILE A 19 -15.21 -10.02 25.71
N ALA A 20 -15.99 -9.01 25.33
CA ALA A 20 -16.12 -8.59 23.93
C ALA A 20 -14.80 -8.05 23.37
N GLY A 21 -14.06 -7.24 24.14
CA GLY A 21 -12.73 -6.78 23.78
C GLY A 21 -11.74 -7.93 23.66
N GLY A 22 -11.63 -8.78 24.68
CA GLY A 22 -10.72 -9.92 24.73
C GLY A 22 -10.95 -10.94 23.61
N SER A 23 -12.22 -11.26 23.31
CA SER A 23 -12.58 -12.16 22.21
C SER A 23 -12.35 -11.53 20.83
N TYR A 24 -12.58 -10.23 20.66
CA TYR A 24 -12.24 -9.52 19.43
C TYR A 24 -10.72 -9.52 19.16
N TYR A 25 -9.90 -9.21 20.17
CA TYR A 25 -8.44 -9.23 20.05
C TYR A 25 -7.89 -10.64 19.81
N ALA A 26 -8.42 -11.66 20.48
CA ALA A 26 -8.02 -13.06 20.26
C ALA A 26 -8.40 -13.56 18.85
N TYR A 27 -9.62 -13.26 18.39
CA TYR A 27 -10.06 -13.62 17.03
C TYR A 27 -9.21 -12.96 15.95
N HIS A 28 -8.79 -11.71 16.16
CA HIS A 28 -7.96 -10.96 15.22
C HIS A 28 -6.53 -11.53 15.12
N TYR A 29 -6.00 -12.09 16.21
CA TYR A 29 -4.66 -12.69 16.22
C TYR A 29 -4.63 -14.05 15.51
N GLU A 30 -5.62 -14.91 15.75
CA GLU A 30 -5.70 -16.27 15.18
C GLU A 30 -6.06 -16.30 13.68
N THR A 31 -6.48 -15.16 13.12
CA THR A 31 -7.02 -15.09 11.75
C THR A 31 -6.27 -14.12 10.83
N THR A 32 -5.11 -13.59 11.24
CA THR A 32 -4.34 -12.65 10.42
C THR A 32 -2.95 -13.18 10.09
N GLY A 33 -2.48 -12.84 8.90
CA GLY A 33 -1.08 -12.96 8.48
C GLY A 33 -0.46 -11.59 8.27
N THR A 34 0.83 -11.58 7.95
CA THR A 34 1.55 -10.35 7.60
C THR A 34 1.70 -10.27 6.08
N MET A 35 1.29 -9.16 5.48
CA MET A 35 1.68 -8.82 4.12
C MET A 35 2.82 -7.80 4.16
N LYS A 36 4.02 -8.22 3.75
CA LYS A 36 5.17 -7.33 3.60
C LYS A 36 5.09 -6.66 2.25
N VAL A 37 4.94 -5.34 2.25
CA VAL A 37 4.78 -4.54 1.03
C VAL A 37 6.06 -3.78 0.74
N SER A 38 6.54 -3.88 -0.50
CA SER A 38 7.64 -3.08 -1.01
C SER A 38 7.31 -2.50 -2.38
N ALA A 39 8.05 -1.48 -2.81
CA ALA A 39 7.94 -0.90 -4.15
C ALA A 39 9.31 -0.88 -4.82
N ALA A 40 9.33 -1.14 -6.12
CA ALA A 40 10.52 -1.15 -6.94
C ALA A 40 10.19 -0.61 -8.33
N ASP A 41 11.22 -0.24 -9.08
CA ASP A 41 11.09 0.08 -10.50
C ASP A 41 12.47 0.05 -11.18
N THR A 42 12.67 -0.89 -12.09
CA THR A 42 13.95 -1.05 -12.81
C THR A 42 14.09 -0.11 -14.01
N SER A 43 13.33 0.99 -14.08
CA SER A 43 13.25 1.84 -15.26
C SER A 43 14.61 2.24 -15.81
N THR A 44 14.86 1.80 -17.05
CA THR A 44 16.02 2.19 -17.86
C THR A 44 15.73 3.39 -18.76
N GLY A 45 14.52 3.96 -18.71
CA GLY A 45 14.03 4.93 -19.71
C GLY A 45 14.07 6.40 -19.28
N LEU A 46 14.33 6.71 -18.02
CA LEU A 46 14.22 8.07 -17.48
C LEU A 46 15.57 8.81 -17.52
N THR A 47 16.02 9.16 -18.72
CA THR A 47 17.28 9.89 -18.91
C THR A 47 17.26 11.23 -18.18
N GLY A 48 18.29 11.51 -17.38
CA GLY A 48 18.44 12.76 -16.62
C GLY A 48 17.58 12.83 -15.35
N VAL A 49 16.78 11.81 -15.05
CA VAL A 49 16.12 11.67 -13.74
C VAL A 49 17.10 10.97 -12.80
N MET A 50 17.33 11.58 -11.64
CA MET A 50 18.24 11.07 -10.61
C MET A 50 17.49 10.33 -9.51
N ASP A 51 16.32 10.81 -9.11
CA ASP A 51 15.48 10.17 -8.10
C ASP A 51 13.99 10.29 -8.46
N VAL A 52 13.21 9.29 -8.04
CA VAL A 52 11.74 9.33 -8.11
C VAL A 52 11.19 8.97 -6.73
N ASN A 53 10.80 9.99 -5.97
CA ASN A 53 10.21 9.84 -4.65
C ASN A 53 8.70 9.74 -4.78
N VAL A 54 8.15 8.61 -4.34
CA VAL A 54 6.70 8.35 -4.34
C VAL A 54 6.23 8.25 -2.91
N THR A 55 5.19 9.02 -2.57
CA THR A 55 4.51 8.94 -1.27
C THR A 55 3.30 8.03 -1.39
N PHE A 56 3.36 6.86 -0.76
CA PHE A 56 2.28 5.89 -0.73
C PHE A 56 1.42 6.11 0.51
N SER A 57 0.10 6.17 0.33
CA SER A 57 -0.83 6.46 1.43
C SER A 57 -1.52 5.20 1.97
N SER A 58 -1.96 4.31 1.09
CA SER A 58 -2.68 3.09 1.48
C SER A 58 -2.64 2.02 0.39
N ILE A 59 -3.02 0.81 0.78
CA ILE A 59 -3.33 -0.30 -0.11
C ILE A 59 -4.73 -0.81 0.19
N ALA A 60 -5.50 -1.15 -0.83
CA ALA A 60 -6.74 -1.90 -0.67
C ALA A 60 -6.60 -3.28 -1.31
N LEU A 61 -7.06 -4.32 -0.61
CA LEU A 61 -7.09 -5.69 -1.12
C LEU A 61 -8.55 -6.11 -1.36
N HIS A 62 -8.81 -6.75 -2.49
CA HIS A 62 -10.12 -7.29 -2.83
C HIS A 62 -10.14 -8.80 -2.64
N SER A 63 -11.06 -9.28 -1.79
CA SER A 63 -11.23 -10.72 -1.52
C SER A 63 -11.76 -11.47 -2.73
N VAL A 64 -11.24 -12.68 -2.98
CA VAL A 64 -11.80 -13.58 -4.02
C VAL A 64 -13.24 -13.98 -3.75
N ASN A 65 -13.65 -14.00 -2.48
CA ASN A 65 -14.98 -14.42 -2.05
C ASN A 65 -16.00 -13.27 -2.02
N ALA A 66 -15.62 -12.08 -2.52
CA ALA A 66 -16.53 -10.95 -2.61
C ALA A 66 -17.67 -11.24 -3.60
N SER A 67 -18.89 -10.85 -3.25
CA SER A 67 -20.07 -11.05 -4.10
C SER A 67 -20.08 -10.14 -5.34
N SER A 68 -19.30 -9.05 -5.33
CA SER A 68 -19.16 -8.13 -6.45
C SER A 68 -17.85 -7.34 -6.39
N ASN A 69 -17.46 -6.73 -7.51
CA ASN A 69 -16.29 -5.84 -7.59
C ASN A 69 -16.44 -4.52 -6.81
N SER A 70 -17.67 -4.14 -6.46
CA SER A 70 -17.97 -2.94 -5.66
C SER A 70 -17.89 -3.20 -4.15
N THR A 71 -17.79 -4.46 -3.74
CA THR A 71 -17.69 -4.91 -2.34
C THR A 71 -16.38 -5.64 -2.10
N GLY A 72 -16.11 -6.10 -0.87
CA GLY A 72 -14.95 -6.96 -0.59
C GLY A 72 -13.58 -6.29 -0.58
N TRP A 73 -13.52 -4.95 -0.62
CA TRP A 73 -12.28 -4.18 -0.47
C TRP A 73 -11.99 -3.90 1.01
N THR A 74 -10.80 -4.24 1.46
CA THR A 74 -10.28 -3.84 2.78
C THR A 74 -9.09 -2.91 2.60
N ASN A 75 -9.15 -1.73 3.23
CA ASN A 75 -8.08 -0.72 3.15
C ASN A 75 -7.10 -0.89 4.32
N TYR A 76 -5.82 -0.71 4.00
CA TYR A 76 -4.70 -0.76 4.92
C TYR A 76 -3.86 0.51 4.75
N SER A 77 -3.64 1.23 5.85
CA SER A 77 -2.84 2.46 5.83
C SER A 77 -1.35 2.12 5.68
N LEU A 78 -0.65 2.93 4.89
CA LEU A 78 0.82 2.96 4.82
C LEU A 78 1.41 4.14 5.60
N HIS A 79 0.56 4.93 6.28
CA HIS A 79 0.96 6.11 7.06
C HIS A 79 1.80 7.12 6.28
N ASP A 80 1.42 7.36 5.02
CA ASP A 80 2.13 8.27 4.10
C ASP A 80 3.64 8.01 4.04
N LYS A 81 4.02 6.88 3.44
CA LYS A 81 5.41 6.47 3.31
C LYS A 81 6.00 6.98 2.01
N THR A 82 7.00 7.88 2.11
CA THR A 82 7.80 8.31 0.95
C THR A 82 9.04 7.44 0.78
N VAL A 83 9.25 6.93 -0.44
CA VAL A 83 10.45 6.18 -0.82
C VAL A 83 10.92 6.55 -2.22
N ASN A 84 12.23 6.51 -2.45
CA ASN A 84 12.80 6.52 -3.80
C ASN A 84 12.71 5.10 -4.37
N ILE A 85 12.14 4.96 -5.56
CA ILE A 85 11.95 3.66 -6.21
C ILE A 85 12.69 3.52 -7.54
N LEU A 86 13.41 4.55 -7.96
CA LEU A 86 14.18 4.53 -9.20
C LEU A 86 15.33 3.52 -9.12
N ASN A 87 15.49 2.71 -10.18
CA ASN A 87 16.55 1.70 -10.30
C ASN A 87 16.53 0.62 -9.19
N LEU A 88 15.36 0.34 -8.63
CA LEU A 88 15.16 -0.77 -7.71
C LEU A 88 14.52 -1.95 -8.42
N ASN A 89 14.92 -3.16 -8.07
CA ASN A 89 14.29 -4.41 -8.48
C ASN A 89 13.74 -5.15 -7.25
N ALA A 90 13.16 -6.33 -7.45
CA ALA A 90 12.58 -7.13 -6.36
C ALA A 90 13.58 -7.47 -5.23
N SER A 91 14.88 -7.58 -5.52
CA SER A 91 15.91 -7.94 -4.51
C SER A 91 16.30 -6.78 -3.59
N ASN A 92 16.14 -5.53 -4.04
CA ASN A 92 16.47 -4.32 -3.28
C ASN A 92 15.28 -3.35 -3.19
N ALA A 93 14.06 -3.88 -3.30
CA ALA A 93 12.83 -3.09 -3.27
C ALA A 93 12.72 -2.23 -1.99
N ALA A 94 12.19 -1.02 -2.15
CA ALA A 94 11.99 -0.11 -1.04
C ALA A 94 10.83 -0.58 -0.17
N PHE A 95 11.11 -0.87 1.10
CA PHE A 95 10.10 -1.31 2.05
C PHE A 95 9.07 -0.21 2.36
N LEU A 96 7.79 -0.57 2.26
CA LEU A 96 6.68 0.33 2.57
C LEU A 96 6.12 0.06 3.96
N SER A 97 5.64 -1.16 4.21
CA SER A 97 5.03 -1.53 5.50
C SER A 97 4.87 -3.05 5.66
N ASN A 98 4.68 -3.48 6.91
CA ASN A 98 4.14 -4.79 7.26
C ASN A 98 2.68 -4.62 7.65
N LEU A 99 1.77 -5.10 6.81
CA LEU A 99 0.34 -4.98 7.02
C LEU A 99 -0.19 -6.23 7.72
N SER A 100 -0.94 -6.06 8.81
CA SER A 100 -1.73 -7.14 9.40
C SER A 100 -2.98 -7.36 8.55
N VAL A 101 -2.99 -8.43 7.76
CA VAL A 101 -4.03 -8.74 6.76
C VAL A 101 -4.78 -9.99 7.19
N HIS A 102 -6.10 -10.01 7.06
CA HIS A 102 -6.87 -11.23 7.34
C HIS A 102 -6.41 -12.38 6.44
N ALA A 103 -6.34 -13.58 7.02
CA ALA A 103 -5.99 -14.75 6.26
C ALA A 103 -7.05 -15.02 5.18
N GLY A 104 -6.61 -15.28 3.96
CA GLY A 104 -7.49 -15.42 2.80
C GLY A 104 -6.78 -15.22 1.47
N SER A 105 -7.56 -15.29 0.39
CA SER A 105 -7.07 -15.10 -0.98
C SER A 105 -7.62 -13.82 -1.59
N TYR A 106 -6.77 -13.11 -2.33
CA TYR A 106 -7.04 -11.80 -2.91
C TYR A 106 -6.75 -11.80 -4.41
N ASN A 107 -7.66 -11.27 -5.23
CA ASN A 107 -7.50 -11.24 -6.70
C ASN A 107 -7.22 -9.85 -7.27
N LYS A 108 -7.43 -8.78 -6.49
CA LYS A 108 -7.13 -7.42 -6.91
C LYS A 108 -6.53 -6.62 -5.77
N MET A 109 -5.76 -5.63 -6.16
CA MET A 109 -5.16 -4.65 -5.27
C MET A 109 -5.40 -3.25 -5.82
N LYS A 110 -5.55 -2.28 -4.92
CA LYS A 110 -5.36 -0.87 -5.25
C LYS A 110 -4.19 -0.35 -4.46
N ILE A 111 -3.26 0.31 -5.14
CA ILE A 111 -2.19 1.05 -4.47
C ILE A 111 -2.47 2.53 -4.62
N TYR A 112 -2.47 3.24 -3.49
CA TYR A 112 -2.79 4.66 -3.43
C TYR A 112 -1.51 5.47 -3.24
N ILE A 113 -1.40 6.53 -4.02
CA ILE A 113 -0.30 7.48 -3.96
C ILE A 113 -0.84 8.87 -3.62
N LYS A 114 -0.07 9.60 -2.82
CA LYS A 114 -0.39 10.95 -2.37
C LYS A 114 0.38 12.01 -3.15
N SER A 115 1.63 11.73 -3.49
CA SER A 115 2.47 12.64 -4.28
C SER A 115 3.62 11.89 -4.94
N VAL A 116 4.11 12.45 -6.04
CA VAL A 116 5.32 12.01 -6.73
C VAL A 116 6.20 13.23 -6.97
N THR A 117 7.46 13.15 -6.58
CA THR A 117 8.48 14.15 -6.90
C THR A 117 9.65 13.51 -7.62
N VAL A 118 10.15 14.20 -8.65
CA VAL A 118 11.25 13.74 -9.47
C VAL A 118 12.42 14.70 -9.31
N TYR A 119 13.59 14.18 -8.97
CA TYR A 119 14.82 14.98 -8.99
C TYR A 119 15.49 14.85 -10.34
N ILE A 120 15.69 15.98 -11.01
CA ILE A 120 16.17 16.06 -12.39
C ILE A 120 17.56 16.69 -12.43
N ASN A 121 18.43 16.15 -13.27
CA ASN A 121 19.72 16.71 -13.62
C ASN A 121 19.59 17.84 -14.67
N SER A 122 20.40 18.88 -14.53
CA SER A 122 20.49 20.00 -15.48
C SER A 122 20.79 19.60 -16.94
N SER A 123 21.24 18.37 -17.17
CA SER A 123 21.49 17.82 -18.51
C SER A 123 20.22 17.42 -19.28
N LEU A 124 19.02 17.51 -18.68
CA LEU A 124 17.76 17.14 -19.33
C LEU A 124 17.31 18.23 -20.34
N GLN A 125 17.94 18.18 -21.53
CA GLN A 125 17.46 18.75 -22.81
C GLN A 125 17.06 20.25 -22.78
N GLY A 126 17.72 21.09 -21.98
CA GLY A 126 17.49 22.54 -21.98
C GLY A 126 16.14 22.99 -21.36
N ILE A 127 15.40 22.09 -20.72
CA ILE A 127 14.15 22.41 -20.00
C ILE A 127 14.46 23.00 -18.62
N TYR A 128 15.55 22.52 -17.99
CA TYR A 128 15.98 22.94 -16.66
C TYR A 128 17.44 23.39 -16.70
N SER A 129 17.71 24.63 -16.31
CA SER A 129 19.07 25.20 -16.30
C SER A 129 19.93 24.70 -15.14
N LEU A 130 19.32 24.07 -14.13
CA LEU A 130 19.95 23.58 -12.91
C LEU A 130 19.21 22.33 -12.42
N ASN A 131 19.88 21.52 -11.59
CA ASN A 131 19.23 20.38 -10.94
C ASN A 131 18.02 20.85 -10.14
N SER A 132 16.88 20.19 -10.32
CA SER A 132 15.61 20.68 -9.80
C SER A 132 14.73 19.52 -9.34
N THR A 133 13.96 19.75 -8.28
CA THR A 133 12.88 18.84 -7.86
C THR A 133 11.57 19.29 -8.49
N VAL A 134 10.90 18.38 -9.20
CA VAL A 134 9.64 18.63 -9.87
C VAL A 134 8.56 17.77 -9.23
N SER A 135 7.52 18.42 -8.69
CA SER A 135 6.31 17.73 -8.26
C SER A 135 5.43 17.41 -9.47
N LEU A 136 4.96 16.17 -9.57
CA LEU A 136 4.06 15.74 -10.63
C LEU A 136 2.60 15.83 -10.16
N HIS A 137 1.72 16.27 -11.06
CA HIS A 137 0.28 16.17 -10.91
C HIS A 137 -0.17 14.72 -11.13
N LEU A 138 -0.93 14.17 -10.19
CA LEU A 138 -1.46 12.82 -10.29
C LEU A 138 -2.72 12.84 -11.17
N ALA A 139 -2.71 12.13 -12.29
CA ALA A 139 -3.94 11.97 -13.08
C ALA A 139 -5.00 11.18 -12.30
N HIS A 140 -4.55 10.20 -11.51
CA HIS A 140 -5.35 9.43 -10.58
C HIS A 140 -4.56 9.16 -9.31
N ASN A 141 -5.26 9.05 -8.18
CA ASN A 141 -4.63 8.82 -6.86
C ASN A 141 -4.37 7.34 -6.57
N PHE A 142 -4.76 6.43 -7.47
CA PHE A 142 -4.56 5.00 -7.30
C PHE A 142 -4.44 4.26 -8.63
N ALA A 143 -3.71 3.14 -8.62
CA ALA A 143 -3.77 2.12 -9.68
C ALA A 143 -4.50 0.88 -9.16
N THR A 144 -5.34 0.30 -10.02
CA THR A 144 -5.95 -1.01 -9.75
C THR A 144 -5.12 -2.08 -10.44
N ILE A 145 -4.59 -3.01 -9.66
CA ILE A 145 -3.80 -4.15 -10.11
C ILE A 145 -4.70 -5.39 -10.08
N VAL A 146 -4.80 -6.08 -11.21
CA VAL A 146 -5.40 -7.41 -11.27
C VAL A 146 -4.27 -8.41 -11.11
N LEU A 147 -4.38 -9.25 -10.08
CA LEU A 147 -3.36 -10.26 -9.78
C LEU A 147 -3.55 -11.43 -10.75
N VAL A 148 -2.49 -11.80 -11.49
CA VAL A 148 -2.54 -12.89 -12.48
C VAL A 148 -3.00 -14.20 -11.81
N HIS A 149 -2.49 -14.44 -10.60
CA HIS A 149 -2.96 -15.49 -9.70
C HIS A 149 -3.38 -14.86 -8.37
N PRO A 150 -4.44 -15.36 -7.71
CA PRO A 150 -4.80 -14.88 -6.39
C PRO A 150 -3.63 -15.00 -5.41
N VAL A 151 -3.41 -13.95 -4.63
CA VAL A 151 -2.41 -13.94 -3.56
C VAL A 151 -3.05 -14.43 -2.29
N THR A 152 -2.48 -15.47 -1.68
CA THR A 152 -2.93 -16.01 -0.40
C THR A 152 -2.06 -15.47 0.73
N VAL A 153 -2.72 -14.96 1.77
CA VAL A 153 -2.12 -14.65 3.07
C VAL A 153 -2.59 -15.71 4.04
N SER A 154 -1.67 -16.49 4.60
CA SER A 154 -1.97 -17.48 5.63
C SER A 154 -1.86 -16.86 7.02
N ALA A 155 -2.67 -17.34 7.97
CA ALA A 155 -2.56 -16.92 9.36
C ALA A 155 -1.13 -17.17 9.89
N HIS A 156 -0.62 -16.23 10.69
CA HIS A 156 0.70 -16.27 11.32
C HIS A 156 1.89 -16.39 10.33
N SER A 157 1.66 -16.20 9.03
CA SER A 157 2.68 -16.29 7.99
C SER A 157 2.93 -14.92 7.37
N THR A 158 4.09 -14.75 6.73
CA THR A 158 4.40 -13.54 5.97
C THR A 158 4.32 -13.82 4.47
N THR A 159 3.52 -13.05 3.75
CA THR A 159 3.50 -13.01 2.28
C THR A 159 4.17 -11.71 1.84
N SER A 160 5.24 -11.79 1.04
CA SER A 160 5.92 -10.59 0.53
C SER A 160 5.43 -10.25 -0.87
N ILE A 161 5.15 -8.97 -1.10
CA ILE A 161 4.81 -8.45 -2.41
C ILE A 161 5.72 -7.27 -2.77
N VAL A 162 6.03 -7.15 -4.05
CA VAL A 162 6.74 -6.02 -4.61
C VAL A 162 5.87 -5.41 -5.71
N THR A 163 5.55 -4.13 -5.55
CA THR A 163 4.86 -3.36 -6.58
C THR A 163 5.88 -2.74 -7.53
N ASP A 164 5.75 -3.02 -8.82
CA ASP A 164 6.47 -2.31 -9.89
C ASP A 164 5.56 -1.22 -10.48
N LEU A 165 6.05 0.02 -10.55
CA LEU A 165 5.30 1.21 -10.94
C LEU A 165 5.56 1.66 -12.38
N ALA A 166 6.21 0.85 -13.23
CA ALA A 166 6.52 1.14 -14.63
C ALA A 166 6.84 2.62 -14.92
N LEU A 167 7.74 3.23 -14.16
CA LEU A 167 7.96 4.68 -14.07
C LEU A 167 8.22 5.33 -15.44
N ALA A 168 8.92 4.63 -16.34
CA ALA A 168 9.17 5.10 -17.71
C ALA A 168 7.88 5.39 -18.50
N ASN A 169 6.82 4.62 -18.25
CA ASN A 169 5.53 4.78 -18.92
C ASN A 169 4.61 5.76 -18.18
N ASN A 170 4.85 5.96 -16.89
CA ASN A 170 3.93 6.68 -16.01
C ASN A 170 4.36 8.13 -15.74
N ILE A 171 5.64 8.48 -15.92
CA ILE A 171 6.15 9.84 -15.76
C ILE A 171 6.16 10.58 -17.10
N HIS A 172 5.44 11.70 -17.15
CA HIS A 172 5.47 12.62 -18.29
C HIS A 172 6.01 13.99 -17.84
N LEU A 173 7.32 14.20 -17.99
CA LEU A 173 8.00 15.41 -17.50
C LEU A 173 7.55 16.70 -18.21
N SER A 174 7.24 16.63 -19.51
CA SER A 174 6.79 17.79 -20.29
C SER A 174 5.47 18.37 -19.78
N THR A 175 4.55 17.49 -19.37
CA THR A 175 3.24 17.86 -18.82
C THR A 175 3.21 17.84 -17.29
N LYS A 176 4.35 17.53 -16.64
CA LYS A 176 4.48 17.34 -15.18
C LYS A 176 3.39 16.44 -14.60
N THR A 177 3.06 15.36 -15.30
CA THR A 177 1.97 14.46 -14.93
C THR A 177 2.48 13.07 -14.59
N PHE A 178 1.84 12.42 -13.62
CA PHE A 178 2.03 11.02 -13.28
C PHE A 178 0.74 10.23 -13.52
N ASN A 179 0.79 9.28 -14.45
CA ASN A 179 -0.30 8.37 -14.79
C ASN A 179 -0.03 7.02 -14.13
N ILE A 180 -0.55 6.79 -12.92
CA ILE A 180 -0.20 5.57 -12.18
C ILE A 180 -0.73 4.31 -12.89
N SER A 181 0.19 3.41 -13.18
CA SER A 181 -0.06 2.00 -13.50
C SER A 181 0.93 1.15 -12.69
N ALA A 182 0.56 -0.08 -12.37
CA ALA A 182 1.42 -0.93 -11.56
C ALA A 182 1.18 -2.41 -11.85
N THR A 183 2.22 -3.20 -11.60
CA THR A 183 2.15 -4.66 -11.50
C THR A 183 2.63 -5.09 -10.11
N VAL A 184 2.30 -6.31 -9.72
CA VAL A 184 2.70 -6.86 -8.42
C VAL A 184 3.25 -8.25 -8.62
N ASP A 185 4.45 -8.45 -8.08
CA ASP A 185 5.07 -9.76 -7.94
C ASP A 185 4.97 -10.25 -6.50
N VAL A 186 4.64 -11.53 -6.34
CA VAL A 186 4.70 -12.21 -5.05
C VAL A 186 6.08 -12.81 -4.91
N VAL A 187 6.80 -12.40 -3.87
CA VAL A 187 8.14 -12.89 -3.58
C VAL A 187 8.01 -13.89 -2.43
N SER A 188 8.16 -15.17 -2.74
CA SER A 188 8.14 -16.27 -1.77
C SER A 188 9.40 -16.28 -0.91
#